data_AF-A0A9L0I816-F1
#
_entry.id   AF-A0A9L0I816-F1
#
_cell.length_a   1.000
_cell.length_b   1.000
_cell.length_c   1.000
_cell.angle_alpha   90.00
_cell.angle_beta   90.00
_cell.angle_gamma   90.00
#
_symmetry.space_group_name_H-M   'P 1'
#
loop_
_entity.id
_entity.type
_entity.pdbx_description
1 polymer ?
#
loop_
_entity_poly.entity_id
_entity_poly.type
_entity_poly.pdbx_seq_one_letter_code
_entity_poly.pdbx_strand_id
1 'polypeptide(L)'
;MDAELFKKVEPRHCLGFVWCQRPNGSKEYLAPTVGATINQFLHVSRCVITTCLGDLSMTAQDRARVVELWIQVAKECRVLGNYASLRAIVSALQSPSISRLQKTWGRVARKSSRKLKRFIKDQWVSRRQLVKEATSMLTSLETGPIGAQKGLVPFLGTFLNYLLLLDTNMEDYLEGNEINYEKRSEEFKVTEQIFLLQEAVHLYHIEAEERFGAWFQAMELLSEDESYSLSCHLEPPQERAGKMCRFFLPKKNRASLSSGLVTRPLTQNPATVADPGPSNSSSAACSSAAGTQLGNTRGPRPAPPMLMGRRTF
;
A
#
# COMPACT_ATOMS: atom_id res chain seq x y z
N MET A 1 -12.02 -14.71 1.99
CA MET A 1 -10.65 -14.49 2.50
C MET A 1 -10.46 -13.09 3.05
N ASP A 2 -10.42 -12.02 2.23
CA ASP A 2 -10.21 -10.64 2.73
C ASP A 2 -11.21 -10.22 3.80
N ALA A 3 -12.50 -10.54 3.61
CA ALA A 3 -13.56 -10.26 4.59
C ALA A 3 -13.26 -10.90 5.96
N GLU A 4 -12.88 -12.18 5.98
CA GLU A 4 -12.57 -12.91 7.21
C GLU A 4 -11.33 -12.36 7.94
N LEU A 5 -10.35 -11.87 7.20
CA LEU A 5 -9.18 -11.22 7.80
C LEU A 5 -9.54 -9.84 8.35
N PHE A 6 -10.32 -9.06 7.60
CA PHE A 6 -10.70 -7.72 8.03
C PHE A 6 -11.61 -7.73 9.27
N LYS A 7 -12.54 -8.68 9.38
CA LYS A 7 -13.34 -8.90 10.60
C LYS A 7 -12.47 -9.13 11.85
N LYS A 8 -11.28 -9.72 11.67
CA LYS A 8 -10.34 -10.03 12.75
C LYS A 8 -9.33 -8.91 13.01
N VAL A 9 -9.33 -7.84 12.21
CA VAL A 9 -8.45 -6.69 12.47
C VAL A 9 -8.78 -6.11 13.84
N GLU A 10 -7.76 -5.95 14.67
CA GLU A 10 -7.94 -5.27 15.94
C GLU A 10 -7.55 -3.81 15.72
N PRO A 11 -8.45 -2.84 15.93
CA PRO A 11 -8.15 -1.43 15.62
C PRO A 11 -6.92 -0.89 16.37
N ARG A 12 -6.65 -1.39 17.59
CA ARG A 12 -5.42 -1.05 18.33
C ARG A 12 -4.13 -1.42 17.58
N HIS A 13 -4.13 -2.51 16.81
CA HIS A 13 -2.97 -2.92 16.00
C HIS A 13 -2.71 -1.96 14.84
N CYS A 14 -3.68 -1.11 14.48
CA CYS A 14 -3.55 -0.14 13.39
C CYS A 14 -2.90 1.18 13.83
N LEU A 15 -2.80 1.43 15.14
CA LEU A 15 -2.19 2.64 15.68
C LEU A 15 -0.71 2.72 15.28
N GLY A 16 -0.25 3.92 14.89
CA GLY A 16 1.10 4.13 14.33
C GLY A 16 2.19 3.57 15.24
N PHE A 17 2.13 3.89 16.53
CA PHE A 17 3.08 3.39 17.52
C PHE A 17 3.05 1.86 17.70
N VAL A 18 1.93 1.16 17.45
CA VAL A 18 1.89 -0.32 17.57
C VAL A 18 2.37 -0.98 16.28
N TRP A 19 1.82 -0.54 15.15
CA TRP A 19 2.11 -1.08 13.83
C TRP A 19 3.58 -0.93 13.44
N CYS A 20 4.18 0.22 13.74
CA CYS A 20 5.56 0.52 13.39
C CYS A 20 6.59 -0.10 14.33
N GLN A 21 6.17 -0.63 15.47
CA GLN A 21 7.08 -1.27 16.42
C GLN A 21 7.34 -2.73 16.06
N ARG A 22 8.63 -3.10 16.07
CA ARG A 22 9.08 -4.49 16.17
C ARG A 22 9.64 -4.68 17.57
N PRO A 23 9.20 -5.67 18.36
CA PRO A 23 9.82 -5.90 19.65
C PRO A 23 11.28 -6.25 19.43
N ASN A 24 12.16 -5.59 20.20
CA ASN A 24 13.61 -5.73 20.11
C ASN A 24 14.02 -7.21 20.02
N GLY A 25 14.43 -7.65 18.83
CA GLY A 25 14.94 -9.00 18.58
C GLY A 25 13.90 -10.12 18.41
N SER A 26 12.59 -9.84 18.50
CA SER A 26 11.56 -10.86 18.24
C SER A 26 11.14 -10.86 16.76
N LYS A 27 10.81 -12.04 16.22
CA LYS A 27 10.23 -12.20 14.88
C LYS A 27 8.71 -11.94 14.85
N GLU A 28 8.09 -11.69 16.00
CA GLU A 28 6.64 -11.51 16.09
C GLU A 28 6.26 -10.03 15.95
N TYR A 29 5.27 -9.78 15.10
CA TYR A 29 4.69 -8.44 14.93
C TYR A 29 3.80 -8.11 16.12
N LEU A 30 3.90 -6.89 16.66
CA LEU A 30 2.95 -6.36 17.66
C LEU A 30 1.54 -6.14 17.09
N ALA A 31 1.39 -6.30 15.78
CA ALA A 31 0.17 -6.10 15.02
C ALA A 31 -0.12 -7.30 14.10
N PRO A 32 -0.35 -8.51 14.64
CA PRO A 32 -0.50 -9.74 13.85
C PRO A 32 -1.69 -9.70 12.89
N THR A 33 -2.81 -9.07 13.28
CA THR A 33 -4.02 -9.01 12.45
C THR A 33 -3.87 -8.03 11.27
N VAL A 34 -3.06 -6.97 11.44
CA VAL A 34 -2.64 -6.09 10.34
C VAL A 34 -1.67 -6.83 9.42
N GLY A 35 -0.69 -7.53 9.99
CA GLY A 35 0.27 -8.36 9.24
C GLY A 35 -0.43 -9.41 8.36
N ALA A 36 -1.45 -10.09 8.90
CA ALA A 36 -2.24 -11.06 8.14
C ALA A 36 -2.97 -10.42 6.94
N THR A 37 -3.55 -9.23 7.12
CA THR A 37 -4.23 -8.49 6.04
C THR A 37 -3.26 -8.05 4.95
N ILE A 38 -2.05 -7.61 5.34
CA ILE A 38 -0.99 -7.22 4.40
C ILE A 38 -0.47 -8.45 3.65
N ASN A 39 -0.24 -9.56 4.34
CA ASN A 39 0.21 -10.80 3.70
C ASN A 39 -0.81 -11.28 2.66
N GLN A 40 -2.11 -11.21 2.96
CA GLN A 40 -3.15 -11.52 1.98
C GLN A 40 -3.13 -10.57 0.78
N PHE A 41 -2.96 -9.26 1.01
CA PHE A 41 -2.84 -8.28 -0.08
C PHE A 41 -1.65 -8.59 -1.00
N LEU A 42 -0.49 -8.92 -0.41
CA LEU A 42 0.72 -9.31 -1.15
C LEU A 42 0.52 -10.64 -1.87
N HIS A 43 -0.16 -11.60 -1.26
CA HIS A 43 -0.48 -12.89 -1.85
C HIS A 43 -1.35 -12.74 -3.10
N VAL A 44 -2.43 -11.95 -3.03
CA VAL A 44 -3.26 -11.60 -4.20
C VAL A 44 -2.41 -10.91 -5.27
N SER A 45 -1.59 -9.93 -4.89
CA SER A 45 -0.75 -9.19 -5.84
C SER A 45 0.23 -10.10 -6.58
N ARG A 46 0.92 -11.00 -5.85
CA ARG A 46 1.85 -11.97 -6.42
C ARG A 46 1.13 -13.00 -7.28
N CYS A 47 -0.04 -13.48 -6.88
CA CYS A 47 -0.86 -14.38 -7.69
C CYS A 47 -1.19 -13.75 -9.05
N VAL A 48 -1.59 -12.48 -9.07
CA VAL A 48 -1.84 -11.73 -10.31
C VAL A 48 -0.59 -11.65 -11.17
N ILE A 49 0.57 -11.30 -10.58
CA ILE A 49 1.83 -11.20 -11.31
C ILE A 49 2.26 -12.56 -11.87
N THR A 50 2.32 -13.60 -11.04
CA THR A 50 2.69 -14.97 -11.43
C THR A 50 1.83 -15.46 -12.58
N THR A 51 0.51 -15.33 -12.48
CA THR A 51 -0.41 -15.81 -13.53
C THR A 51 -0.33 -14.98 -14.81
N CYS A 52 -0.09 -13.66 -14.72
CA CYS A 52 0.09 -12.82 -15.90
C CYS A 52 1.40 -13.12 -16.65
N LEU A 53 2.47 -13.45 -15.93
CA LEU A 53 3.75 -13.84 -16.53
C LEU A 53 3.67 -15.26 -17.10
N GLY A 54 3.09 -16.18 -16.31
CA GLY A 54 2.99 -17.59 -16.61
C GLY A 54 4.37 -18.23 -16.82
N ASP A 55 4.49 -19.06 -17.84
CA ASP A 55 5.74 -19.70 -18.22
C ASP A 55 6.33 -19.12 -19.53
N LEU A 56 7.53 -19.59 -19.88
CA LEU A 56 8.24 -19.16 -21.10
C LEU A 56 7.54 -19.57 -22.40
N SER A 57 6.58 -20.49 -22.36
CA SER A 57 5.81 -20.91 -23.53
C SER A 57 4.66 -19.96 -23.85
N MET A 58 4.18 -19.19 -22.87
CA MET A 58 3.08 -18.27 -23.08
C MET A 58 3.42 -17.16 -24.07
N THR A 59 2.55 -17.00 -25.07
CA THR A 59 2.69 -15.90 -26.03
C THR A 59 2.25 -14.57 -25.40
N ALA A 60 2.63 -13.45 -26.02
CA ALA A 60 2.12 -12.13 -25.63
C ALA A 60 0.58 -12.03 -25.74
N GLN A 61 -0.04 -12.82 -26.62
CA GLN A 61 -1.50 -12.87 -26.75
C GLN A 61 -2.14 -13.62 -25.57
N ASP A 62 -1.54 -14.73 -25.12
CA ASP A 62 -2.06 -15.50 -23.98
C ASP A 62 -1.95 -14.70 -22.69
N ARG A 63 -0.79 -14.06 -22.45
CA ARG A 63 -0.61 -13.14 -21.32
C ARG A 63 -1.62 -12.00 -21.34
N ALA A 64 -1.92 -11.44 -22.52
CA ALA A 64 -2.91 -10.38 -22.65
C ALA A 64 -4.31 -10.83 -22.22
N ARG A 65 -4.72 -12.06 -22.55
CA ARG A 65 -5.98 -12.64 -22.08
C ARG A 65 -6.02 -12.76 -20.56
N VAL A 66 -4.93 -13.17 -19.93
CA VAL A 66 -4.85 -13.26 -18.46
C VAL A 66 -4.91 -11.87 -17.81
N VAL A 67 -4.22 -10.87 -18.37
CA VAL A 67 -4.32 -9.47 -17.92
C VAL A 67 -5.77 -8.97 -18.02
N GLU A 68 -6.47 -9.26 -19.11
CA GLU A 68 -7.88 -8.89 -19.29
C GLU A 68 -8.81 -9.58 -18.28
N LEU A 69 -8.55 -10.85 -17.97
CA LEU A 69 -9.26 -11.59 -16.95
C LEU A 69 -9.10 -10.91 -15.59
N TRP A 70 -7.87 -10.55 -15.18
CA TRP A 70 -7.65 -9.84 -13.92
C TRP A 70 -8.29 -8.45 -13.88
N ILE A 71 -8.31 -7.72 -14.99
CA ILE A 71 -9.07 -6.46 -15.10
C ILE A 71 -10.58 -6.71 -14.90
N GLN A 72 -11.09 -7.85 -15.35
CA GLN A 72 -12.48 -8.24 -15.12
C GLN A 72 -12.72 -8.67 -13.67
N VAL A 73 -11.81 -9.43 -13.04
CA VAL A 73 -11.87 -9.76 -11.61
C VAL A 73 -11.86 -8.48 -10.77
N ALA A 74 -10.98 -7.52 -11.07
CA ALA A 74 -10.94 -6.22 -10.39
C ALA A 74 -12.29 -5.46 -10.47
N LYS A 75 -12.98 -5.55 -11.62
CA LYS A 75 -14.33 -4.98 -11.76
C LYS A 75 -15.30 -5.65 -10.80
N GLU A 76 -15.29 -6.98 -10.71
CA GLU A 76 -16.20 -7.71 -9.81
C GLU A 76 -15.85 -7.46 -8.34
N CYS A 77 -14.56 -7.34 -7.97
CA CYS A 77 -14.17 -6.89 -6.64
C CYS A 77 -14.75 -5.50 -6.30
N ARG A 78 -14.75 -4.56 -7.24
CA ARG A 78 -15.39 -3.23 -7.05
C ARG A 78 -16.90 -3.35 -6.85
N VAL A 79 -17.58 -4.18 -7.65
CA VAL A 79 -19.03 -4.41 -7.54
C VAL A 79 -19.37 -5.00 -6.18
N LEU A 80 -18.57 -5.96 -5.71
CA LEU A 80 -18.72 -6.60 -4.41
C LEU A 80 -18.34 -5.71 -3.22
N GLY A 81 -17.71 -4.55 -3.44
CA GLY A 81 -17.21 -3.70 -2.35
C GLY A 81 -15.90 -4.17 -1.74
N ASN A 82 -15.17 -5.09 -2.39
CA ASN A 82 -13.84 -5.52 -1.97
C ASN A 82 -12.76 -4.60 -2.56
N TYR A 83 -12.54 -3.47 -1.89
CA TYR A 83 -11.54 -2.49 -2.27
C TYR A 83 -10.10 -2.95 -1.97
N ALA A 84 -9.91 -3.89 -1.04
CA ALA A 84 -8.61 -4.48 -0.75
C ALA A 84 -8.04 -5.27 -1.94
N SER A 85 -8.79 -6.26 -2.44
CA SER A 85 -8.39 -7.04 -3.62
C SER A 85 -8.37 -6.21 -4.90
N LEU A 86 -9.31 -5.27 -5.08
CA LEU A 86 -9.24 -4.32 -6.20
C LEU A 86 -7.90 -3.57 -6.21
N ARG A 87 -7.47 -3.04 -5.06
CA ARG A 87 -6.20 -2.34 -4.93
C ARG A 87 -5.02 -3.28 -5.21
N ALA A 88 -5.05 -4.52 -4.72
CA ALA A 88 -4.00 -5.51 -4.95
C ALA A 88 -3.82 -5.81 -6.44
N ILE A 89 -4.92 -6.09 -7.15
CA ILE A 89 -4.88 -6.39 -8.59
C ILE A 89 -4.37 -5.18 -9.39
N VAL A 90 -4.87 -3.97 -9.10
CA VAL A 90 -4.43 -2.76 -9.81
C VAL A 90 -2.94 -2.51 -9.56
N SER A 91 -2.47 -2.62 -8.31
CA SER A 91 -1.05 -2.46 -7.97
C SER A 91 -0.17 -3.52 -8.66
N ALA A 92 -0.61 -4.77 -8.72
CA ALA A 92 0.09 -5.85 -9.42
C ALA A 92 0.25 -5.56 -10.92
N LEU A 93 -0.82 -5.11 -11.59
CA LEU A 93 -0.79 -4.75 -13.01
C LEU A 93 0.05 -3.48 -13.29
N GLN A 94 0.20 -2.60 -12.31
CA GLN A 94 1.09 -1.43 -12.38
C GLN A 94 2.54 -1.74 -12.00
N SER A 95 2.84 -2.94 -11.48
CA SER A 95 4.19 -3.32 -11.08
C SER A 95 5.18 -3.23 -12.25
N PRO A 96 6.48 -2.98 -11.99
CA PRO A 96 7.49 -2.94 -13.05
C PRO A 96 7.53 -4.23 -13.88
N SER A 97 7.32 -5.39 -13.26
CA SER A 97 7.32 -6.70 -13.92
C SER A 97 6.22 -6.85 -14.97
N ILE A 98 5.05 -6.24 -14.76
CA ILE A 98 3.91 -6.32 -15.70
C ILE A 98 3.85 -5.11 -16.64
N SER A 99 4.01 -3.90 -16.10
CA SER A 99 3.86 -2.65 -16.87
C SER A 99 4.85 -2.51 -18.03
N ARG A 100 6.02 -3.17 -17.93
CA ARG A 100 7.05 -3.14 -18.98
C ARG A 100 6.74 -4.01 -20.21
N LEU A 101 5.80 -4.95 -20.13
CA LEU A 101 5.49 -5.93 -21.18
C LEU A 101 4.74 -5.30 -22.37
N GLN A 102 5.42 -4.43 -23.13
CA GLN A 102 4.78 -3.62 -24.18
C GLN A 102 4.12 -4.46 -25.29
N LYS A 103 4.69 -5.63 -25.64
CA LYS A 103 4.08 -6.50 -26.65
C LYS A 103 2.77 -7.08 -26.11
N THR A 104 2.76 -7.52 -24.85
CA THR A 104 1.54 -7.98 -24.16
C THR A 104 0.49 -6.87 -24.09
N TRP A 105 0.85 -5.66 -23.63
CA TRP A 105 -0.08 -4.53 -23.55
C TRP A 105 -0.62 -4.10 -24.92
N GLY A 106 0.16 -4.27 -25.99
CA GLY A 106 -0.29 -4.05 -27.37
C GLY A 106 -1.38 -5.02 -27.84
N ARG A 107 -1.51 -6.19 -27.18
CA ARG A 107 -2.55 -7.18 -27.47
C ARG A 107 -3.79 -7.04 -26.58
N VAL A 108 -3.71 -6.30 -25.47
CA VAL A 108 -4.85 -6.03 -24.58
C VAL A 108 -5.86 -5.12 -25.29
N ALA A 109 -7.14 -5.49 -25.25
CA ALA A 109 -8.22 -4.73 -25.84
C ALA A 109 -8.32 -3.33 -25.23
N ARG A 110 -8.53 -2.32 -26.09
CA ARG A 110 -8.65 -0.91 -25.69
C ARG A 110 -9.73 -0.67 -24.63
N LYS A 111 -10.80 -1.48 -24.62
CA LYS A 111 -11.87 -1.41 -23.60
C LYS A 111 -11.33 -1.80 -22.21
N SER A 112 -10.53 -2.86 -22.14
CA SER A 112 -9.90 -3.34 -20.90
C SER A 112 -8.85 -2.33 -20.40
N SER A 113 -7.98 -1.82 -21.27
CA SER A 113 -6.99 -0.80 -20.89
C SER A 113 -7.65 0.48 -20.37
N ARG A 114 -8.77 0.93 -20.98
CA ARG A 114 -9.55 2.08 -20.47
C ARG A 114 -10.16 1.79 -19.10
N LYS A 115 -10.63 0.56 -18.86
CA LYS A 115 -11.18 0.15 -17.57
C LYS A 115 -10.10 0.21 -16.48
N LEU A 116 -8.92 -0.35 -16.75
CA LEU A 116 -7.77 -0.28 -15.85
C LEU A 116 -7.38 1.18 -15.54
N LYS A 117 -7.27 2.03 -16.56
CA LYS A 117 -6.99 3.47 -16.36
C LYS A 117 -8.00 4.17 -15.44
N ARG A 118 -9.29 3.80 -15.54
CA ARG A 118 -10.31 4.30 -14.60
C ARG A 118 -10.07 3.80 -13.18
N PHE A 119 -9.73 2.53 -12.99
CA PHE A 119 -9.40 2.01 -11.66
C PHE A 119 -8.15 2.67 -11.06
N ILE A 120 -7.15 3.00 -11.88
CA ILE A 120 -5.96 3.74 -11.45
C ILE A 120 -6.33 5.18 -11.04
N LYS A 121 -7.23 5.84 -11.77
CA LYS A 121 -7.71 7.18 -11.41
C LYS A 121 -8.54 7.15 -10.12
N ASP A 122 -9.42 6.15 -10.00
CA ASP A 122 -10.34 5.97 -8.88
C ASP A 122 -9.72 5.20 -7.71
N GLN A 123 -8.39 4.94 -7.72
CA GLN A 123 -7.74 4.08 -6.73
C GLN A 123 -7.97 4.61 -5.31
N TRP A 124 -8.08 5.93 -5.17
CA TRP A 124 -8.17 6.66 -3.91
C TRP A 124 -9.63 6.83 -3.48
N VAL A 125 -10.19 5.79 -2.89
CA VAL A 125 -11.43 5.93 -2.12
C VAL A 125 -11.04 6.47 -0.74
N SER A 126 -11.54 7.65 -0.38
CA SER A 126 -11.22 8.28 0.91
C SER A 126 -11.88 7.53 2.07
N ARG A 127 -11.30 7.63 3.27
CA ARG A 127 -11.91 7.07 4.51
C ARG A 127 -13.35 7.54 4.68
N ARG A 128 -13.59 8.84 4.45
CA ARG A 128 -14.92 9.45 4.54
C ARG A 128 -15.92 8.83 3.56
N GLN A 129 -15.49 8.52 2.33
CA GLN A 129 -16.35 7.87 1.35
C GLN A 129 -16.66 6.42 1.74
N LEU A 130 -15.67 5.68 2.24
CA LEU A 130 -15.87 4.30 2.74
C LEU A 130 -16.84 4.27 3.91
N VAL A 131 -16.66 5.16 4.89
CA VAL A 131 -17.57 5.32 6.03
C VAL A 131 -18.98 5.64 5.58
N LYS A 132 -19.14 6.60 4.65
CA LYS A 132 -20.46 6.95 4.11
C LYS A 132 -21.14 5.78 3.39
N GLU A 133 -20.39 5.02 2.59
CA GLU A 133 -20.91 3.84 1.90
C GLU A 133 -21.32 2.75 2.91
N ALA A 134 -20.49 2.48 3.92
CA ALA A 134 -20.78 1.52 4.99
C ALA A 134 -22.02 1.90 5.80
N THR A 135 -22.13 3.16 6.26
CA THR A 135 -23.33 3.64 6.97
C THR A 135 -24.58 3.49 6.12
N SER A 136 -24.51 3.85 4.82
CA SER A 136 -25.64 3.70 3.91
C SER A 136 -26.06 2.25 3.71
N MET A 137 -25.11 1.30 3.69
CA MET A 137 -25.42 -0.13 3.59
C MET A 137 -26.14 -0.62 4.85
N LEU A 138 -25.65 -0.24 6.02
CA LEU A 138 -26.21 -0.66 7.31
C LEU A 138 -27.62 -0.11 7.53
N THR A 139 -27.88 1.16 7.20
CA THR A 139 -29.23 1.76 7.33
C THR A 139 -30.23 1.25 6.30
N SER A 140 -29.77 0.86 5.10
CA SER A 140 -30.66 0.33 4.05
C SER A 140 -31.18 -1.07 4.40
N LEU A 141 -30.46 -1.84 5.22
CA LEU A 141 -30.92 -3.14 5.71
C LEU A 141 -32.07 -3.03 6.72
N GLU A 142 -32.18 -1.90 7.40
CA GLU A 142 -33.27 -1.62 8.32
C GLU A 142 -34.59 -1.28 7.58
N THR A 143 -34.53 -0.99 6.27
CA THR A 143 -35.65 -0.37 5.53
C THR A 143 -35.96 -0.98 4.14
N GLY A 144 -35.18 -1.93 3.62
CA GLY A 144 -35.32 -2.45 2.25
C GLY A 144 -35.27 -3.97 2.09
N PRO A 145 -35.65 -4.52 0.90
CA PRO A 145 -35.62 -5.96 0.64
C PRO A 145 -34.20 -6.52 0.71
N ILE A 146 -34.08 -7.81 1.08
CA ILE A 146 -32.87 -8.63 1.33
C ILE A 146 -32.05 -8.90 0.04
N GLY A 147 -31.92 -7.92 -0.84
CA GLY A 147 -31.49 -8.10 -2.23
C GLY A 147 -30.01 -7.82 -2.53
N ALA A 148 -29.26 -7.20 -1.62
CA ALA A 148 -27.85 -6.87 -1.86
C ALA A 148 -26.95 -7.63 -0.88
N GLN A 149 -26.52 -8.83 -1.30
CA GLN A 149 -25.47 -9.63 -0.64
C GLN A 149 -24.08 -8.97 -0.87
N LYS A 150 -23.95 -7.72 -0.46
CA LYS A 150 -22.78 -6.87 -0.73
C LYS A 150 -22.29 -6.30 0.60
N GLY A 151 -21.14 -6.76 1.06
CA GLY A 151 -20.39 -6.10 2.14
C GLY A 151 -19.39 -5.08 1.61
N LEU A 152 -18.51 -4.60 2.49
CA LEU A 152 -17.48 -3.63 2.12
C LEU A 152 -16.16 -3.96 2.81
N VAL A 153 -15.16 -4.43 2.06
CA VAL A 153 -13.79 -4.61 2.60
C VAL A 153 -12.92 -3.44 2.14
N PRO A 154 -12.43 -2.57 3.06
CA PRO A 154 -11.58 -1.46 2.68
C PRO A 154 -10.15 -1.91 2.43
N PHE A 155 -9.38 -1.11 1.67
CA PHE A 155 -7.93 -1.24 1.67
C PHE A 155 -7.38 -0.67 2.99
N LEU A 156 -6.94 -1.55 3.89
CA LEU A 156 -6.49 -1.19 5.24
C LEU A 156 -5.35 -0.15 5.25
N GLY A 157 -4.49 -0.16 4.22
CA GLY A 157 -3.40 0.81 4.06
C GLY A 157 -3.87 2.27 4.06
N THR A 158 -5.11 2.56 3.64
CA THR A 158 -5.69 3.91 3.72
C THR A 158 -5.78 4.42 5.17
N PHE A 159 -6.09 3.52 6.11
CA PHE A 159 -6.22 3.85 7.54
C PHE A 159 -4.85 3.87 8.21
N LEU A 160 -3.99 2.89 7.92
CA LEU A 160 -2.63 2.83 8.46
C LEU A 160 -1.80 4.06 8.07
N ASN A 161 -1.87 4.52 6.82
CA ASN A 161 -1.14 5.71 6.39
C ASN A 161 -1.61 6.98 7.11
N TYR A 162 -2.90 7.10 7.37
CA TYR A 162 -3.43 8.25 8.11
C TYR A 162 -3.00 8.21 9.57
N LEU A 163 -3.09 7.06 10.23
CA LEU A 163 -2.65 6.89 11.62
C LEU A 163 -1.14 7.09 11.77
N LEU A 164 -0.35 6.65 10.80
CA LEU A 164 1.09 6.92 10.77
C LEU A 164 1.38 8.43 10.63
N LEU A 165 0.65 9.12 9.75
CA LEU A 165 0.80 10.57 9.58
C LEU A 165 0.42 11.33 10.85
N LEU A 166 -0.67 10.91 11.51
CA LEU A 166 -1.10 11.46 12.79
C LEU A 166 -0.04 11.26 13.87
N ASP A 167 0.52 10.04 13.97
CA ASP A 167 1.57 9.69 14.93
C ASP A 167 2.87 10.47 14.69
N THR A 168 3.20 10.75 13.43
CA THR A 168 4.39 11.54 13.05
C THR A 168 4.22 13.03 13.32
N ASN A 169 3.01 13.55 13.19
CA ASN A 169 2.74 15.00 13.26
C ASN A 169 2.26 15.47 14.64
N MET A 170 1.89 14.56 15.54
CA MET A 170 1.40 14.89 16.87
C MET A 170 2.15 14.11 17.95
N GLU A 171 2.69 14.84 18.91
CA GLU A 171 3.36 14.26 20.08
C GLU A 171 2.35 13.58 21.01
N ASP A 172 2.78 12.51 21.68
CA ASP A 172 1.94 11.79 22.66
C ASP A 172 1.67 12.61 23.92
N TYR A 173 2.58 13.52 24.26
CA TYR A 173 2.53 14.36 25.45
C TYR A 173 2.78 15.82 25.07
N LEU A 174 2.10 16.73 25.75
CA LEU A 174 2.31 18.17 25.68
C LEU A 174 3.35 18.61 26.71
N GLU A 175 3.71 19.90 26.69
CA GLU A 175 4.54 20.50 27.73
C GLU A 175 3.96 20.22 29.12
N GLY A 176 4.82 19.86 30.08
CA GLY A 176 4.39 19.43 31.41
C GLY A 176 4.03 17.95 31.53
N ASN A 177 4.31 17.13 30.51
CA ASN A 177 4.06 15.69 30.51
C ASN A 177 2.55 15.34 30.59
N GLU A 178 1.71 16.23 30.08
CA GLU A 178 0.27 16.02 29.95
C GLU A 178 -0.05 15.21 28.69
N ILE A 179 -1.04 14.31 28.75
CA ILE A 179 -1.43 13.51 27.58
C ILE A 179 -2.05 14.41 26.51
N ASN A 180 -1.61 14.26 25.26
CA ASN A 180 -2.23 14.94 24.13
C ASN A 180 -3.59 14.31 23.77
N TYR A 181 -4.66 14.81 24.39
CA TYR A 181 -6.03 14.32 24.14
C TYR A 181 -6.50 14.54 22.70
N GLU A 182 -5.98 15.53 21.99
CA GLU A 182 -6.36 15.77 20.59
C GLU A 182 -5.87 14.62 19.71
N LYS A 183 -4.60 14.22 19.86
CA LYS A 183 -4.05 13.04 19.18
C LYS A 183 -4.88 11.79 19.47
N ARG A 184 -5.16 11.53 20.77
CA ARG A 184 -5.93 10.35 21.19
C ARG A 184 -7.35 10.35 20.65
N SER A 185 -7.99 11.52 20.58
CA SER A 185 -9.33 11.68 19.99
C SER A 185 -9.34 11.38 18.49
N GLU A 186 -8.35 11.88 17.74
CA GLU A 186 -8.22 11.59 16.31
C GLU A 186 -7.91 10.11 16.04
N GLU A 187 -7.03 9.48 16.82
CA GLU A 187 -6.77 8.03 16.75
C GLU A 187 -8.06 7.23 17.00
N PHE A 188 -8.80 7.59 18.06
CA PHE A 188 -10.05 6.92 18.43
C PHE A 188 -11.08 7.01 17.31
N LYS A 189 -11.30 8.19 16.71
CA LYS A 189 -12.22 8.36 15.58
C LYS A 189 -11.89 7.42 14.41
N VAL A 190 -10.62 7.20 14.13
CA VAL A 190 -10.21 6.28 13.06
C VAL A 190 -10.48 4.83 13.46
N THR A 191 -10.27 4.46 14.73
CA THR A 191 -10.63 3.11 15.21
C THR A 191 -12.13 2.84 15.15
N GLU A 192 -12.97 3.82 15.48
CA GLU A 192 -14.44 3.71 15.32
C GLU A 192 -14.84 3.52 13.85
N GLN A 193 -14.17 4.21 12.92
CA GLN A 193 -14.41 4.00 11.49
C GLN A 193 -14.07 2.57 11.06
N ILE A 194 -13.00 1.98 11.59
CA ILE A 194 -12.64 0.59 11.30
C ILE A 194 -13.71 -0.36 11.83
N PHE A 195 -14.20 -0.16 13.06
CA PHE A 195 -15.30 -0.96 13.63
C PHE A 195 -16.57 -0.88 12.78
N LEU A 196 -16.99 0.33 12.38
CA LEU A 196 -18.14 0.51 11.49
C LEU A 196 -17.97 -0.26 10.17
N LEU A 197 -16.76 -0.25 9.60
CA LEU A 197 -16.48 -0.99 8.37
C LEU A 197 -16.51 -2.50 8.61
N GLN A 198 -16.13 -3.00 9.78
CA GLN A 198 -16.26 -4.40 10.13
C GLN A 198 -17.73 -4.84 10.17
N GLU A 199 -18.64 -4.00 10.68
CA GLU A 199 -20.08 -4.26 10.60
C GLU A 199 -20.56 -4.39 9.15
N ALA A 200 -20.12 -3.50 8.26
CA ALA A 200 -20.43 -3.62 6.84
C ALA A 200 -19.80 -4.87 6.17
N VAL A 201 -18.70 -5.41 6.70
CA VAL A 201 -18.13 -6.68 6.21
C VAL A 201 -18.99 -7.89 6.60
N HIS A 202 -19.72 -7.84 7.71
CA HIS A 202 -20.62 -8.94 8.10
C HIS A 202 -21.78 -9.15 7.12
N LEU A 203 -22.04 -8.17 6.24
CA LEU A 203 -23.06 -8.25 5.19
C LEU A 203 -22.67 -9.13 4.00
N TYR A 204 -21.43 -9.62 3.93
CA TYR A 204 -21.06 -10.60 2.92
C TYR A 204 -21.70 -11.95 3.19
N HIS A 205 -22.43 -12.46 2.20
CA HIS A 205 -22.88 -13.84 2.13
C HIS A 205 -22.27 -14.51 0.89
N ILE A 206 -21.02 -14.94 1.03
CA ILE A 206 -20.27 -15.60 -0.04
C ILE A 206 -19.84 -16.97 0.47
N GLU A 207 -20.30 -18.02 -0.19
CA GLU A 207 -19.87 -19.39 0.09
C GLU A 207 -18.44 -19.60 -0.42
N ALA A 208 -17.64 -20.31 0.38
CA ALA A 208 -16.26 -20.61 0.02
C ALA A 208 -16.23 -21.74 -1.02
N GLU A 209 -15.63 -21.47 -2.18
CA GLU A 209 -15.35 -22.50 -3.19
C GLU A 209 -14.04 -23.21 -2.84
N GLU A 210 -14.12 -24.45 -2.34
CA GLU A 210 -12.97 -25.21 -1.84
C GLU A 210 -11.87 -25.40 -2.89
N ARG A 211 -12.26 -25.66 -4.15
CA ARG A 211 -11.31 -25.86 -5.25
C ARG A 211 -10.48 -24.62 -5.51
N PHE A 212 -11.11 -23.44 -5.46
CA PHE A 212 -10.41 -22.18 -5.60
C PHE A 212 -9.49 -21.92 -4.40
N GLY A 213 -9.97 -22.21 -3.18
CA GLY A 213 -9.17 -22.08 -1.97
C GLY A 213 -7.90 -22.92 -2.01
N ALA A 214 -8.03 -24.20 -2.38
CA ALA A 214 -6.90 -25.11 -2.51
C ALA A 214 -5.91 -24.66 -3.60
N TRP A 215 -6.41 -24.28 -4.78
CA TRP A 215 -5.57 -23.75 -5.87
C TRP A 215 -4.83 -22.48 -5.45
N PHE A 216 -5.53 -21.55 -4.80
CA PHE A 216 -4.97 -20.26 -4.39
C PHE A 216 -3.85 -20.47 -3.37
N GLN A 217 -4.02 -21.39 -2.41
CA GLN A 217 -3.01 -21.70 -1.40
C GLN A 217 -1.82 -22.51 -1.93
N ALA A 218 -2.05 -23.40 -2.90
CA ALA A 218 -1.01 -24.27 -3.47
C ALA A 218 -0.15 -23.58 -4.54
N MET A 219 -0.48 -22.35 -4.93
CA MET A 219 0.23 -21.66 -6.01
C MET A 219 1.67 -21.32 -5.61
N GLU A 220 2.63 -21.73 -6.43
CA GLU A 220 4.02 -21.28 -6.32
C GLU A 220 4.14 -19.82 -6.79
N LEU A 221 4.17 -18.91 -5.83
CA LEU A 221 4.24 -17.48 -6.09
C LEU A 221 5.67 -17.02 -6.35
N LEU A 222 5.85 -16.21 -7.39
CA LEU A 222 7.14 -15.60 -7.70
C LEU A 222 7.45 -14.51 -6.67
N SER A 223 8.70 -14.45 -6.26
CA SER A 223 9.26 -13.28 -5.58
C SER A 223 9.34 -12.07 -6.52
N GLU A 224 9.63 -10.90 -5.95
CA GLU A 224 9.76 -9.67 -6.74
C GLU A 224 10.88 -9.79 -7.79
N ASP A 225 12.04 -10.30 -7.38
CA ASP A 225 13.20 -10.50 -8.24
C ASP A 225 12.94 -11.54 -9.34
N GLU A 226 12.35 -12.68 -8.99
CA GLU A 226 11.96 -13.72 -9.95
C GLU A 226 10.95 -13.18 -10.97
N SER A 227 9.96 -12.43 -10.51
CA SER A 227 8.94 -11.86 -11.40
C SER A 227 9.53 -10.87 -12.40
N TYR A 228 10.46 -10.02 -11.96
CA TYR A 228 11.09 -9.03 -12.82
C TYR A 228 12.06 -9.69 -13.81
N SER A 229 12.85 -10.65 -13.32
CA SER A 229 13.75 -11.46 -14.13
C SER A 229 12.97 -12.22 -15.23
N LEU A 230 11.90 -12.93 -14.87
CA LEU A 230 11.06 -13.65 -15.83
C LEU A 230 10.42 -12.70 -16.84
N SER A 231 9.93 -11.55 -16.40
CA SER A 231 9.42 -10.51 -17.31
C SER A 231 10.46 -10.07 -18.35
N CYS A 232 11.73 -9.91 -17.94
CA CYS A 232 12.81 -9.57 -18.86
C CYS A 232 13.11 -10.69 -19.86
N HIS A 233 13.02 -11.96 -19.46
CA HIS A 233 13.16 -13.09 -20.38
C HIS A 233 11.99 -13.17 -21.38
N LEU A 234 10.75 -12.98 -20.92
CA LEU A 234 9.55 -13.03 -21.75
C LEU A 234 9.49 -11.91 -22.78
N GLU A 235 9.90 -10.70 -22.39
CA GLU A 235 10.02 -9.55 -23.27
C GLU A 235 11.34 -8.82 -22.99
N PRO A 236 12.44 -9.18 -23.69
CA PRO A 236 13.72 -8.51 -23.53
C PRO A 236 13.60 -7.01 -23.78
N PRO A 237 14.32 -6.17 -23.03
CA PRO A 237 14.42 -4.75 -23.34
C PRO A 237 14.80 -4.58 -24.82
N GLN A 238 14.11 -3.70 -25.53
CA GLN A 238 14.54 -3.36 -26.88
C GLN A 238 15.93 -2.71 -26.79
N GLU A 239 16.97 -3.42 -27.24
CA GLU A 239 18.20 -2.75 -27.62
C GLU A 239 17.83 -1.69 -28.66
N ARG A 240 18.12 -0.43 -28.36
CA ARG A 240 18.05 0.61 -29.38
C ARG A 240 19.12 0.26 -30.42
N ALA A 241 18.72 -0.51 -31.45
CA ALA A 241 19.53 -0.78 -32.62
C ALA A 241 20.14 0.53 -33.10
N GLY A 242 21.47 0.54 -33.21
CA GLY A 242 22.29 1.73 -33.16
C GLY A 242 21.88 2.86 -34.12
N LYS A 243 21.79 4.06 -33.55
CA LYS A 243 22.28 5.27 -34.21
C LYS A 243 23.53 5.73 -33.48
N MET A 244 24.64 5.05 -33.76
CA MET A 244 25.96 5.65 -33.60
C MET A 244 26.06 6.74 -34.67
N CYS A 245 25.51 7.93 -34.38
CA CYS A 245 25.84 9.13 -35.14
C CYS A 245 27.32 9.41 -34.90
N ARG A 246 28.13 9.11 -35.92
CA ARG A 246 29.54 9.49 -36.02
C ARG A 246 29.68 11.01 -36.02
N PHE A 247 29.75 11.64 -34.86
CA PHE A 247 30.38 12.94 -34.60
C PHE A 247 30.72 12.87 -33.10
N PHE A 248 31.97 12.86 -32.65
CA PHE A 248 32.93 13.96 -32.71
C PHE A 248 34.35 13.42 -32.51
N LEU A 249 35.28 13.84 -33.37
CA LEU A 249 36.70 13.94 -33.00
C LEU A 249 36.88 15.09 -31.98
N PRO A 250 37.86 15.00 -31.06
CA PRO A 250 37.92 15.87 -29.89
C PRO A 250 38.62 17.19 -30.20
N LYS A 251 38.10 18.30 -29.67
CA LYS A 251 38.88 19.54 -29.48
C LYS A 251 38.94 19.91 -28.01
N LYS A 252 40.16 19.81 -27.48
CA LYS A 252 40.69 20.46 -26.27
C LYS A 252 40.52 21.99 -26.36
N ASN A 253 40.00 22.64 -25.30
CA ASN A 253 40.76 23.55 -24.41
C ASN A 253 39.86 24.49 -23.55
N ARG A 254 40.05 24.33 -22.22
CA ARG A 254 40.16 25.29 -21.09
C ARG A 254 39.61 26.74 -21.10
N ALA A 255 39.16 27.09 -19.88
CA ALA A 255 39.13 28.39 -19.15
C ALA A 255 37.91 29.31 -19.39
N SER A 256 37.34 30.07 -18.44
CA SER A 256 37.48 30.27 -16.97
C SER A 256 36.41 31.29 -16.49
N LEU A 257 35.88 31.09 -15.27
CA LEU A 257 35.45 32.06 -14.21
C LEU A 257 34.63 33.35 -14.52
N SER A 258 33.47 33.50 -13.85
CA SER A 258 33.05 34.63 -12.97
C SER A 258 31.57 34.45 -12.56
N SER A 259 31.24 34.32 -11.27
CA SER A 259 30.92 35.35 -10.24
C SER A 259 29.46 35.84 -10.25
N GLY A 260 28.80 35.80 -9.09
CA GLY A 260 27.52 36.48 -8.85
C GLY A 260 26.68 35.95 -7.68
N LEU A 261 26.98 36.39 -6.45
CA LEU A 261 26.08 36.31 -5.28
C LEU A 261 24.86 37.22 -5.47
N VAL A 262 23.66 36.80 -5.01
CA VAL A 262 22.67 37.68 -4.34
C VAL A 262 21.85 36.89 -3.30
N THR A 263 21.60 37.54 -2.17
CA THR A 263 21.00 37.14 -0.89
C THR A 263 19.45 37.17 -0.83
N ARG A 264 18.90 36.26 0.00
CA ARG A 264 17.63 36.18 0.80
C ARG A 264 16.70 37.43 0.95
N PRO A 265 15.37 37.31 1.29
CA PRO A 265 14.88 36.63 2.51
C PRO A 265 13.46 35.98 2.52
N LEU A 266 13.15 35.39 3.68
CA LEU A 266 11.96 34.65 4.15
C LEU A 266 10.69 35.50 4.30
N THR A 267 9.52 34.86 4.15
CA THR A 267 8.31 35.16 4.95
C THR A 267 7.56 33.85 5.29
N GLN A 268 7.25 33.69 6.57
CA GLN A 268 6.40 32.64 7.14
C GLN A 268 4.97 33.15 7.28
N ASN A 269 3.97 32.28 7.11
CA ASN A 269 2.71 32.31 7.85
C ASN A 269 1.94 30.98 7.69
N PRO A 270 1.00 30.65 8.62
CA PRO A 270 0.70 29.29 9.05
C PRO A 270 -0.37 28.59 8.21
N ALA A 271 -0.24 27.27 8.02
CA ALA A 271 -1.19 26.46 7.27
C ALA A 271 -1.93 25.49 8.19
N THR A 272 -3.25 25.66 8.21
CA THR A 272 -4.27 24.73 8.69
C THR A 272 -4.12 23.36 8.02
N VAL A 273 -4.18 22.27 8.79
CA VAL A 273 -4.04 20.90 8.27
C VAL A 273 -5.28 20.52 7.48
N ALA A 274 -5.17 20.55 6.15
CA ALA A 274 -6.12 19.96 5.21
C ALA A 274 -5.51 18.70 4.58
N ASP A 275 -6.35 17.71 4.27
CA ASP A 275 -6.00 16.42 3.66
C ASP A 275 -5.04 16.59 2.45
N PRO A 276 -3.83 16.00 2.47
CA PRO A 276 -2.93 16.09 1.32
C PRO A 276 -3.32 15.06 0.22
N GLY A 277 -3.65 15.59 -0.96
CA GLY A 277 -3.60 14.87 -2.24
C GLY A 277 -2.15 14.68 -2.75
N PRO A 278 -1.94 13.93 -3.85
CA PRO A 278 -1.03 12.79 -3.85
C PRO A 278 0.44 13.14 -4.11
N SER A 279 1.33 12.57 -3.28
CA SER A 279 2.75 12.36 -3.56
C SER A 279 3.00 10.89 -3.95
N ASN A 280 3.78 10.69 -5.01
CA ASN A 280 4.14 9.40 -5.61
C ASN A 280 5.15 8.61 -4.74
N SER A 281 4.78 8.17 -3.54
CA SER A 281 5.71 7.43 -2.65
C SER A 281 5.13 6.19 -1.96
N SER A 282 3.92 5.75 -2.32
CA SER A 282 3.23 4.67 -1.59
C SER A 282 3.77 3.26 -1.88
N SER A 283 4.47 3.05 -3.01
CA SER A 283 5.13 1.76 -3.28
C SER A 283 6.42 1.59 -2.49
N ALA A 284 7.06 2.68 -2.06
CA ALA A 284 8.27 2.62 -1.25
C ALA A 284 7.94 2.31 0.21
N ALA A 285 6.83 2.83 0.76
CA ALA A 285 6.53 2.70 2.20
C ALA A 285 6.21 1.26 2.67
N CYS A 286 5.65 0.40 1.79
CA CYS A 286 5.43 -1.01 2.14
C CYS A 286 6.67 -1.89 1.92
N SER A 287 7.58 -1.53 1.01
CA SER A 287 8.78 -2.32 0.72
C SER A 287 10.00 -1.90 1.54
N SER A 288 10.12 -0.62 1.93
CA SER A 288 11.28 -0.11 2.66
C SER A 288 11.35 -0.54 4.13
N ALA A 289 10.23 -0.99 4.71
CA ALA A 289 10.24 -1.57 6.06
C ALA A 289 10.76 -3.02 6.06
N ALA A 290 10.80 -3.71 4.91
CA ALA A 290 11.17 -5.12 4.82
C ALA A 290 12.60 -5.37 4.34
N GLY A 291 13.25 -4.39 3.70
CA GLY A 291 14.62 -4.53 3.20
C GLY A 291 15.47 -3.32 3.51
N THR A 292 16.62 -3.57 4.17
CA THR A 292 17.73 -2.63 4.44
C THR A 292 17.64 -1.87 5.76
N GLN A 293 18.25 -2.41 6.83
CA GLN A 293 19.21 -1.70 7.69
C GLN A 293 20.08 -2.73 8.44
N LEU A 294 21.13 -3.19 7.77
CA LEU A 294 22.35 -3.66 8.42
C LEU A 294 23.27 -2.43 8.52
N GLY A 295 23.49 -1.92 9.74
CA GLY A 295 24.55 -0.94 10.00
C GLY A 295 24.20 0.16 11.01
N ASN A 296 24.99 0.21 12.08
CA ASN A 296 25.14 1.27 13.09
C ASN A 296 24.10 1.41 14.20
N THR A 297 24.32 0.59 15.23
CA THR A 297 23.88 0.83 16.61
C THR A 297 24.56 2.07 17.22
N ARG A 298 23.78 3.08 17.59
CA ARG A 298 24.06 3.95 18.75
C ARG A 298 22.79 4.05 19.57
N GLY A 299 22.73 3.28 20.67
CA GLY A 299 21.64 3.34 21.63
C GLY A 299 21.66 4.64 22.45
N PRO A 300 20.53 5.01 23.09
CA PRO A 300 20.47 6.17 23.97
C PRO A 300 21.26 5.91 25.27
N ARG A 301 21.97 6.94 25.74
CA ARG A 301 22.71 6.93 27.02
C ARG A 301 21.73 6.80 28.20
N PRO A 302 22.03 5.99 29.22
CA PRO A 302 21.23 5.94 30.44
C PRO A 302 21.41 7.22 31.27
N ALA A 303 20.34 7.65 31.94
CA ALA A 303 20.32 8.78 32.87
C ALA A 303 21.17 8.49 34.14
N PRO A 304 21.81 9.50 34.75
CA PRO A 304 22.65 9.31 35.93
C PRO A 304 21.81 9.03 37.20
N PRO A 305 22.34 8.25 38.16
CA PRO A 305 21.63 7.90 39.38
C PRO A 305 21.53 9.09 40.35
N MET A 306 20.35 9.24 40.96
CA MET A 306 20.10 10.18 42.05
C MET A 306 20.94 9.84 43.28
N LEU A 307 21.79 10.77 43.71
CA LEU A 307 22.51 10.73 44.99
C LEU A 307 21.52 10.95 46.14
N MET A 308 21.13 9.86 46.80
CA MET A 308 20.53 9.91 48.13
C MET A 308 21.56 10.46 49.13
N GLY A 309 21.27 11.63 49.70
CA GLY A 309 22.08 12.26 50.73
C GLY A 309 22.18 11.38 51.98
N ARG A 310 23.42 11.07 52.38
CA ARG A 310 23.72 10.61 53.73
C ARG A 310 23.39 11.74 54.71
N ARG A 311 22.39 11.55 55.57
CA ARG A 311 22.34 12.21 56.88
C ARG A 311 23.00 11.28 57.90
N THR A 312 24.00 11.83 58.56
CA THR A 312 24.63 11.36 59.78
C THR A 312 23.60 11.20 60.89
N PHE A 313 23.51 10.03 61.50
CA PHE A 313 24.02 9.73 62.85
C PHE A 313 24.36 8.24 62.93
#